data_AF-A0A949IFA8-F1
#
_entry.id   AF-A0A949IFA8-F1
#
_cell.length_a   1.000
_cell.length_b   1.000
_cell.length_c   1.000
_cell.angle_alpha   90.00
_cell.angle_beta   90.00
_cell.angle_gamma   90.00
#
_symmetry.space_group_name_H-M   'P 1'
#
loop_
_entity.id
_entity.type
_entity.pdbx_description
1 polymer ?
#
loop_
_entity_poly.entity_id
_entity_poly.type
_entity_poly.pdbx_seq_one_letter_code
_entity_poly.pdbx_strand_id
1 'polypeptide(L)'
;YRFLNHHAVPGLAWIIDFLLLIALCAAGWGLRRRPAVLVVLGIAFLFLPCLFLLISLRQPVLLPRYLLWSAAPFAVLVGVGAAALLEGRHVLAMRLAVAGVAALLLVNLVPYYHVETKPRWDVAARMLASEVDPGDVIYLSDTGALPILQLYMPHGAQAVVLKDADGDLAHAEKAISEGKRVWVVYGHAGQNTSTPKEFFGPAHALGKPSLVQAAGSRITIVLYDPAVSYASCTILGLQDGICG
;
A
#
# COMPACT_ATOMS: atom_id res chain seq x y z
N TYR A 1 2.90 6.54 2.84
CA TYR A 1 1.71 7.30 2.41
C TYR A 1 1.91 8.79 2.70
N ARG A 2 2.58 9.51 1.78
CA ARG A 2 2.73 10.97 1.81
C ARG A 2 2.21 11.45 0.45
N PHE A 3 0.96 11.91 0.37
CA PHE A 3 0.31 12.26 -0.91
C PHE A 3 0.69 13.66 -1.42
N LEU A 4 1.26 14.50 -0.55
CA LEU A 4 2.13 15.59 -0.97
C LEU A 4 3.51 14.99 -1.27
N ASN A 5 3.67 14.39 -2.45
CA ASN A 5 4.99 13.99 -2.94
C ASN A 5 5.88 15.24 -2.93
N HIS A 6 7.11 15.13 -2.43
CA HIS A 6 8.14 16.18 -2.59
C HIS A 6 8.33 16.59 -4.06
N HIS A 7 7.89 15.76 -5.00
CA HIS A 7 7.92 16.01 -6.43
C HIS A 7 6.77 16.87 -6.98
N ALA A 8 5.64 17.01 -6.27
CA ALA A 8 4.47 17.75 -6.77
C ALA A 8 4.52 19.25 -6.40
N VAL A 9 4.87 19.58 -5.15
CA VAL A 9 5.04 20.96 -4.67
C VAL A 9 6.04 20.99 -3.51
N PRO A 10 7.36 20.86 -3.76
CA PRO A 10 8.38 20.73 -2.70
C PRO A 10 8.28 21.84 -1.66
N GLY A 11 8.06 23.10 -2.07
CA GLY A 11 7.97 24.24 -1.17
C GLY A 11 6.84 24.18 -0.13
N LEU A 12 5.69 23.60 -0.48
CA LEU A 12 4.54 23.54 0.44
C LEU A 12 4.80 22.55 1.60
N ALA A 13 5.46 21.43 1.32
CA ALA A 13 5.79 20.43 2.33
C ALA A 13 6.75 21.01 3.39
N TRP A 14 7.79 21.75 2.94
CA TRP A 14 8.73 22.42 3.85
C TRP A 14 8.04 23.46 4.74
N ILE A 15 7.09 24.21 4.20
CA ILE A 15 6.32 25.19 4.97
C ILE A 15 5.48 24.49 6.05
N ILE A 16 4.79 23.40 5.70
CA ILE A 16 3.99 22.63 6.66
C ILE A 16 4.89 22.08 7.77
N ASP A 17 5.99 21.43 7.42
CA ASP A 17 6.93 20.84 8.39
C ASP A 17 7.53 21.92 9.30
N PHE A 18 7.87 23.10 8.76
CA PHE A 18 8.36 24.24 9.52
C PHE A 18 7.30 24.81 10.50
N LEU A 19 6.05 24.97 10.05
CA LEU A 19 4.95 25.41 10.91
C LEU A 19 4.66 24.42 12.04
N LEU A 20 4.70 23.12 11.76
CA LEU A 20 4.55 22.07 12.76
C LEU A 20 5.68 22.12 13.80
N LEU A 21 6.91 22.38 13.39
CA LEU A 21 8.05 22.54 14.30
C LEU A 21 7.86 23.76 15.20
N ILE A 22 7.44 24.91 14.64
CA ILE A 22 7.14 26.11 15.44
C ILE A 22 6.04 25.81 16.46
N ALA A 23 4.97 25.11 16.05
CA ALA A 23 3.90 24.70 16.96
C ALA A 23 4.44 23.80 18.08
N LEU A 24 5.27 22.80 17.79
CA LEU A 24 5.89 21.96 18.83
C LEU A 24 6.73 22.77 19.82
N CYS A 25 7.55 23.70 19.33
CA CYS A 25 8.34 24.60 20.18
C CYS A 25 7.44 25.48 21.06
N ALA A 26 6.37 26.04 20.49
CA ALA A 26 5.38 26.81 21.23
C ALA A 26 4.65 25.98 22.29
N ALA A 27 4.36 24.71 22.00
CA ALA A 27 3.77 23.78 22.96
C ALA A 27 4.71 23.52 24.15
N GLY A 28 5.99 23.27 23.88
CA GLY A 28 7.02 23.12 24.91
C GLY A 28 7.14 24.37 25.79
N TRP A 29 7.13 25.56 25.16
CA TRP A 29 7.17 26.83 25.89
C TRP A 29 5.90 27.08 26.71
N GLY A 30 4.71 26.83 26.15
CA GLY A 30 3.43 27.01 26.84
C GLY A 30 3.26 26.04 28.02
N LEU A 31 3.70 24.80 27.86
CA LEU A 31 3.61 23.76 28.88
C LEU A 31 4.76 23.80 29.90
N ARG A 32 5.73 24.73 29.79
CA ARG A 32 6.85 24.83 30.76
C ARG A 32 6.41 25.06 32.21
N ARG A 33 5.20 25.62 32.40
CA ARG A 33 4.57 25.83 33.71
C ARG A 33 3.80 24.60 34.22
N ARG A 34 3.63 23.57 33.39
CA ARG A 34 2.94 22.30 33.69
C ARG A 34 3.83 21.12 33.31
N PRO A 35 4.96 20.92 34.01
CA PRO A 35 6.00 19.96 33.60
C PRO A 35 5.48 18.52 33.53
N ALA A 36 4.54 18.13 34.41
CA ALA A 36 3.94 16.80 34.37
C ALA A 36 3.22 16.52 33.04
N VAL A 37 2.45 17.49 32.53
CA VAL A 37 1.73 17.35 31.25
C VAL A 37 2.73 17.29 30.08
N LEU A 38 3.76 18.13 30.11
CA LEU A 38 4.81 18.12 29.10
C LEU A 38 5.55 16.78 29.05
N VAL A 39 5.90 16.22 30.20
CA VAL A 39 6.59 14.93 30.30
C VAL A 39 5.69 13.80 29.79
N VAL A 40 4.42 13.75 30.20
CA VAL A 40 3.49 12.69 29.75
C VAL A 40 3.31 12.73 28.23
N LEU A 41 3.05 13.92 27.66
CA LEU A 41 2.89 14.06 26.21
C LEU A 41 4.20 13.80 25.46
N GLY A 42 5.33 14.23 26.02
CA GLY A 42 6.66 13.99 25.46
C GLY A 42 7.01 12.51 25.41
N ILE A 43 6.75 11.76 26.50
CA ILE A 43 6.93 10.31 26.54
C ILE A 43 5.97 9.65 25.54
N ALA A 44 4.68 9.99 25.56
CA ALA A 44 3.71 9.41 24.63
C ALA A 44 4.08 9.64 23.16
N PHE A 45 4.65 10.82 22.84
CA PHE A 45 5.11 11.16 21.50
C PHE A 45 6.41 10.44 21.11
N LEU A 46 7.43 10.44 21.99
CA LEU A 46 8.80 10.05 21.63
C LEU A 46 9.18 8.62 22.04
N PHE A 47 8.53 8.03 23.03
CA PHE A 47 9.00 6.78 23.64
C PHE A 47 9.13 5.64 22.62
N LEU A 48 8.05 5.32 21.89
CA LEU A 48 8.07 4.24 20.91
C LEU A 48 8.99 4.54 19.71
N PRO A 49 8.94 5.73 19.06
CA PRO A 49 9.87 6.06 17.99
C PRO A 49 11.33 5.97 18.41
N CYS A 50 11.70 6.52 19.58
CA CYS A 50 13.07 6.46 20.09
C CYS A 50 13.48 5.02 20.44
N LEU A 51 12.60 4.25 21.08
CA LEU A 51 12.86 2.85 21.40
C LEU A 51 13.09 2.02 20.13
N PHE A 52 12.22 2.14 19.13
CA PHE A 52 12.38 1.43 17.86
C PHE A 52 13.60 1.91 17.08
N LEU A 53 13.94 3.20 17.11
CA LEU A 53 15.17 3.71 16.51
C LEU A 53 16.41 3.08 17.16
N LEU A 54 16.43 2.98 18.50
CA LEU A 54 17.53 2.36 19.25
C LEU A 54 17.66 0.86 18.95
N ILE A 55 16.54 0.12 18.93
CA ILE A 55 16.53 -1.29 18.52
C ILE A 55 16.98 -1.40 17.05
N SER A 56 16.58 -0.44 16.20
CA SER A 56 16.91 -0.39 14.79
C SER A 56 18.39 -0.22 14.48
N LEU A 57 19.20 0.22 15.46
CA LEU A 57 20.65 0.25 15.33
C LEU A 57 21.27 -1.16 15.27
N ARG A 58 20.60 -2.17 15.82
CA ARG A 58 21.03 -3.58 15.77
C ARG A 58 20.24 -4.42 14.79
N GLN A 59 18.93 -4.22 14.72
CA GLN A 59 18.03 -5.02 13.88
C GLN A 59 17.09 -4.08 13.15
N PRO A 60 17.07 -4.02 11.81
CA PRO A 60 16.24 -3.07 11.06
C PRO A 60 14.75 -3.37 11.24
N VAL A 61 14.16 -2.82 12.31
CA VAL A 61 12.76 -3.01 12.71
C VAL A 61 11.93 -1.74 12.56
N LEU A 62 12.52 -0.61 12.17
CA LEU A 62 11.78 0.66 12.08
C LEU A 62 10.82 0.66 10.88
N LEU A 63 9.57 0.33 11.14
CA LEU A 63 8.48 0.36 10.16
C LEU A 63 7.56 1.56 10.41
N PRO A 64 7.09 2.27 9.38
CA PRO A 64 6.21 3.43 9.54
C PRO A 64 4.97 3.19 10.40
N ARG A 65 4.42 1.96 10.39
CA ARG A 65 3.27 1.58 11.23
C ARG A 65 3.50 1.72 12.73
N TYR A 66 4.76 1.64 13.19
CA TYR A 66 5.08 1.82 14.61
C TYR A 66 4.99 3.27 15.06
N LEU A 67 5.06 4.22 14.12
CA LEU A 67 4.90 5.65 14.41
C LEU A 67 3.43 6.06 14.61
N LEU A 68 2.47 5.19 14.30
CA LEU A 68 1.03 5.48 14.48
C LEU A 68 0.68 5.80 15.93
N TRP A 69 1.38 5.19 16.89
CA TRP A 69 1.18 5.45 18.32
C TRP A 69 1.53 6.89 18.72
N SER A 70 2.47 7.52 18.00
CA SER A 70 2.88 8.90 18.24
C SER A 70 1.94 9.93 17.61
N ALA A 71 1.02 9.51 16.72
CA ALA A 71 0.20 10.44 15.93
C ALA A 71 -0.77 11.25 16.81
N ALA A 72 -1.47 10.60 17.74
CA ALA A 72 -2.38 11.27 18.66
C ALA A 72 -1.67 12.26 19.61
N PRO A 73 -0.62 11.87 20.36
CA PRO A 73 0.08 12.81 21.23
C PRO A 73 0.77 13.94 20.45
N PHE A 74 1.27 13.66 19.24
CA PHE A 74 1.76 14.69 18.33
C PHE A 74 0.67 15.72 17.98
N ALA A 75 -0.51 15.26 17.56
CA ALA A 75 -1.62 16.16 17.21
C ALA A 75 -2.06 17.03 18.40
N VAL A 76 -2.08 16.47 19.60
CA VAL A 76 -2.36 17.22 20.84
C VAL A 76 -1.30 18.29 21.09
N LEU A 77 0.00 17.95 21.00
CA LEU A 77 1.09 18.91 21.17
C LEU A 77 1.03 20.04 20.13
N VAL A 78 0.83 19.70 18.86
CA VAL A 78 0.65 20.70 17.78
C VAL A 78 -0.54 21.60 18.07
N GLY A 79 -1.67 21.06 18.53
CA GLY A 79 -2.86 21.84 18.91
C GLY A 79 -2.60 22.81 20.06
N VAL A 80 -1.92 22.35 21.13
CA VAL A 80 -1.52 23.21 22.26
C VAL A 80 -0.59 24.33 21.79
N GLY A 81 0.39 24.01 20.94
CA GLY A 81 1.32 24.98 20.38
C GLY A 81 0.65 26.01 19.47
N ALA A 82 -0.22 25.56 18.59
CA ALA A 82 -1.01 26.43 17.72
C ALA A 82 -1.92 27.37 18.52
N ALA A 83 -2.57 26.85 19.58
CA ALA A 83 -3.37 27.67 20.48
C ALA A 83 -2.52 28.75 21.18
N ALA A 84 -1.33 28.40 21.66
CA ALA A 84 -0.41 29.36 22.29
C ALA A 84 0.07 30.45 21.31
N LEU A 85 0.27 30.13 20.03
CA LEU A 85 0.66 31.11 19.00
C LEU A 85 -0.48 32.06 18.61
N LEU A 86 -1.72 31.58 18.74
CA LEU A 86 -2.93 32.32 18.39
C LEU A 86 -3.55 33.05 19.60
N GLU A 87 -3.04 32.82 20.80
CA GLU A 87 -3.51 33.49 22.02
C GLU A 87 -3.32 35.02 21.90
N GLY A 88 -4.38 35.77 22.20
CA GLY A 88 -4.39 37.23 22.05
C GLY A 88 -4.47 37.76 20.61
N ARG A 89 -4.61 36.88 19.59
CA ARG A 89 -4.85 37.29 18.20
C ARG A 89 -6.33 37.53 17.93
N HIS A 90 -6.63 38.26 16.85
CA HIS A 90 -8.00 38.54 16.43
C HIS A 90 -8.77 37.24 16.12
N VAL A 91 -10.04 37.16 16.52
CA VAL A 91 -10.91 35.96 16.34
C VAL A 91 -10.96 35.50 14.87
N LEU A 92 -10.90 36.45 13.93
CA LEU A 92 -10.84 36.12 12.50
C LEU A 92 -9.59 35.30 12.14
N ALA A 93 -8.42 35.65 12.68
CA ALA A 93 -7.18 34.93 12.41
C ALA A 93 -7.25 33.48 12.92
N MET A 94 -7.85 33.28 14.10
CA MET A 94 -8.10 31.93 14.63
C MET A 94 -9.04 31.12 13.73
N ARG A 95 -10.15 31.71 13.29
CA ARG A 95 -11.09 31.05 12.37
C ARG A 95 -10.45 30.69 11.04
N LEU A 96 -9.66 31.59 10.46
CA LEU A 96 -8.92 31.34 9.22
C LEU A 96 -7.88 30.23 9.40
N ALA A 97 -7.17 30.19 10.53
CA ALA A 97 -6.22 29.12 10.81
C ALA A 97 -6.91 27.75 10.91
N VAL A 98 -8.03 27.66 11.64
CA VAL A 98 -8.81 26.42 11.74
C VAL A 98 -9.37 26.00 10.38
N ALA A 99 -9.93 26.94 9.61
CA ALA A 99 -10.43 26.66 8.27
C ALA A 99 -9.32 26.20 7.32
N GLY A 100 -8.14 26.81 7.40
CA GLY A 100 -6.96 26.41 6.61
C GLY A 100 -6.49 25.00 6.94
N VAL A 101 -6.43 24.62 8.22
CA VAL A 101 -6.09 23.25 8.63
C VAL A 101 -7.14 22.26 8.16
N ALA A 102 -8.43 22.57 8.32
CA ALA A 102 -9.51 21.70 7.85
C ALA A 102 -9.45 21.50 6.32
N ALA A 103 -9.22 22.57 5.55
CA ALA A 103 -9.04 22.48 4.11
C ALA A 103 -7.82 21.62 3.74
N LEU A 104 -6.68 21.78 4.42
CA LEU A 104 -5.49 20.97 4.19
C LEU A 104 -5.74 19.49 4.47
N LEU A 105 -6.45 19.16 5.56
CA LEU A 105 -6.85 17.79 5.88
C LEU A 105 -7.77 17.19 4.82
N LEU A 106 -8.75 17.95 4.34
CA LEU A 106 -9.64 17.50 3.25
C LEU A 106 -8.87 17.25 1.96
N VAL A 107 -7.99 18.17 1.55
CA VAL A 107 -7.12 18.00 0.37
C VAL A 107 -6.25 16.75 0.50
N ASN A 108 -5.75 16.45 1.71
CA ASN A 108 -4.97 15.25 1.96
C ASN A 108 -5.81 13.97 1.90
N LEU A 109 -7.08 14.05 2.31
CA LEU A 109 -7.99 12.92 2.44
C LEU A 109 -8.64 12.53 1.11
N VAL A 110 -8.86 13.47 0.20
CA VAL A 110 -9.52 13.25 -1.10
C VAL A 110 -8.80 12.15 -1.92
N PRO A 111 -7.48 12.20 -2.18
CA PRO A 111 -6.81 11.15 -2.95
C PRO A 111 -6.91 9.77 -2.29
N TYR A 112 -6.95 9.71 -0.96
CA TYR A 112 -7.06 8.45 -0.23
C TYR A 112 -8.36 7.70 -0.52
N TYR A 113 -9.46 8.43 -0.73
CA TYR A 113 -10.77 7.83 -1.04
C TYR A 113 -11.05 7.71 -2.54
N HIS A 114 -10.32 8.44 -3.40
CA HIS A 114 -10.51 8.37 -4.84
C HIS A 114 -9.57 7.38 -5.56
N VAL A 115 -8.45 7.00 -4.95
CA VAL A 115 -7.48 6.08 -5.54
C VAL A 115 -7.64 4.68 -4.95
N GLU A 116 -7.50 3.65 -5.79
CA GLU A 116 -7.44 2.26 -5.33
C GLU A 116 -6.23 2.06 -4.41
N THR A 117 -6.49 1.94 -3.11
CA THR A 117 -5.47 1.78 -2.07
C THR A 117 -5.17 0.31 -1.76
N LYS A 118 -6.12 -0.60 -2.03
CA LYS A 118 -5.99 -2.04 -1.81
C LYS A 118 -6.17 -2.79 -3.13
N PRO A 119 -5.32 -3.79 -3.44
CA PRO A 119 -5.50 -4.65 -4.61
C PRO A 119 -6.89 -5.32 -4.60
N ARG A 120 -7.58 -5.29 -5.74
CA ARG A 120 -8.95 -5.82 -5.93
C ARG A 120 -8.99 -7.34 -6.03
N TRP A 121 -8.53 -8.03 -4.98
CA TRP A 121 -8.57 -9.49 -4.88
C TRP A 121 -10.00 -10.06 -4.96
N ASP A 122 -11.02 -9.25 -4.65
CA ASP A 122 -12.43 -9.60 -4.87
C ASP A 122 -12.76 -9.76 -6.36
N VAL A 123 -12.20 -8.90 -7.22
CA VAL A 123 -12.37 -8.98 -8.67
C VAL A 123 -11.53 -10.12 -9.23
N ALA A 124 -10.28 -10.26 -8.78
CA ALA A 124 -9.40 -11.35 -9.19
C ALA A 124 -10.01 -12.73 -8.87
N ALA A 125 -10.55 -12.91 -7.65
CA ALA A 125 -11.20 -14.15 -7.27
C ALA A 125 -12.41 -14.49 -8.14
N ARG A 126 -13.22 -13.48 -8.55
CA ARG A 126 -14.34 -13.69 -9.47
C ARG A 126 -13.89 -14.06 -10.88
N MET A 127 -12.87 -13.38 -11.40
CA MET A 127 -12.28 -13.68 -12.72
C MET A 127 -11.73 -15.11 -12.76
N LEU A 128 -10.89 -15.46 -11.78
CA LEU A 128 -10.34 -16.81 -11.67
C LEU A 128 -11.43 -17.87 -11.50
N ALA A 129 -12.46 -17.60 -10.70
CA ALA A 129 -13.58 -18.53 -10.52
C ALA A 129 -14.41 -18.77 -11.79
N SER A 130 -14.42 -17.83 -12.74
CA SER A 130 -15.17 -17.98 -14.00
C SER A 130 -14.34 -18.52 -15.17
N GLU A 131 -13.01 -18.43 -15.10
CA GLU A 131 -12.12 -18.70 -16.24
C GLU A 131 -11.19 -19.90 -16.02
N VAL A 132 -10.87 -20.26 -14.77
CA VAL A 132 -10.00 -21.39 -14.45
C VAL A 132 -10.78 -22.69 -14.56
N ASP A 133 -10.28 -23.62 -15.37
CA ASP A 133 -10.85 -24.94 -15.56
C ASP A 133 -10.13 -26.02 -14.74
N PRO A 134 -10.77 -27.16 -14.46
CA PRO A 134 -10.11 -28.29 -13.82
C PRO A 134 -8.84 -28.74 -14.57
N GLY A 135 -7.70 -28.73 -13.86
CA GLY A 135 -6.40 -29.12 -14.39
C GLY A 135 -5.50 -27.96 -14.80
N ASP A 136 -6.02 -26.73 -14.79
CA ASP A 136 -5.19 -25.52 -14.85
C ASP A 136 -4.35 -25.36 -13.57
N VAL A 137 -3.20 -24.71 -13.71
CA VAL A 137 -2.29 -24.37 -12.60
C VAL A 137 -2.28 -22.86 -12.40
N ILE A 138 -2.19 -22.41 -11.14
CA ILE A 138 -2.11 -20.98 -10.80
C ILE A 138 -0.77 -20.67 -10.15
N TYR A 139 0.01 -19.82 -10.82
CA TYR A 139 1.27 -19.31 -10.31
C TYR A 139 1.10 -17.92 -9.72
N LEU A 140 1.22 -17.82 -8.40
CA LEU A 140 1.02 -16.61 -7.61
C LEU A 140 2.36 -15.93 -7.31
N SER A 141 2.40 -14.62 -7.52
CA SER A 141 3.53 -13.78 -7.06
C SER A 141 3.70 -13.72 -5.55
N ASP A 142 2.63 -14.01 -4.79
CA ASP A 142 2.64 -13.97 -3.34
C ASP A 142 1.63 -15.01 -2.82
N THR A 143 2.12 -16.03 -2.14
CA THR A 143 1.26 -17.09 -1.56
C THR A 143 0.38 -16.59 -0.42
N GLY A 144 0.66 -15.40 0.13
CA GLY A 144 -0.27 -14.68 0.99
C GLY A 144 -1.61 -14.37 0.31
N ALA A 145 -1.70 -14.46 -1.01
CA ALA A 145 -2.95 -14.33 -1.75
C ALA A 145 -3.90 -15.51 -1.54
N LEU A 146 -3.41 -16.71 -1.23
CA LEU A 146 -4.25 -17.91 -1.06
C LEU A 146 -5.39 -17.74 -0.04
N PRO A 147 -5.14 -17.32 1.22
CA PRO A 147 -6.23 -17.10 2.17
C PRO A 147 -7.18 -15.96 1.73
N ILE A 148 -6.69 -14.98 0.98
CA ILE A 148 -7.51 -13.88 0.46
C ILE A 148 -8.44 -14.38 -0.66
N LEU A 149 -7.90 -15.18 -1.58
CA LEU A 149 -8.67 -15.82 -2.64
C LEU A 149 -9.72 -16.75 -2.03
N GLN A 150 -9.35 -17.58 -1.06
CA GLN A 150 -10.30 -18.46 -0.35
C GLN A 150 -11.46 -17.69 0.29
N LEU A 151 -11.22 -16.47 0.78
CA LEU A 151 -12.27 -15.62 1.37
C LEU A 151 -13.22 -15.05 0.31
N TYR A 152 -12.72 -14.58 -0.82
CA TYR A 152 -13.53 -13.87 -1.83
C TYR A 152 -14.12 -14.78 -2.91
N MET A 153 -13.57 -15.99 -3.07
CA MET A 153 -13.94 -16.91 -4.12
C MET A 153 -15.23 -17.67 -3.78
N PRO A 154 -16.16 -17.82 -4.73
CA PRO A 154 -17.36 -18.66 -4.55
C PRO A 154 -16.97 -20.07 -4.11
N HIS A 155 -17.65 -20.62 -3.11
CA HIS A 155 -17.30 -21.92 -2.52
C HIS A 155 -17.18 -23.07 -3.55
N GLY A 156 -18.03 -23.08 -4.58
CA GLY A 156 -18.00 -24.10 -5.64
C GLY A 156 -16.73 -24.06 -6.52
N ALA A 157 -16.09 -22.90 -6.64
CA ALA A 157 -14.87 -22.74 -7.45
C ALA A 157 -13.58 -23.03 -6.64
N GLN A 158 -13.63 -22.92 -5.31
CA GLN A 158 -12.42 -23.05 -4.46
C GLN A 158 -11.68 -24.37 -4.68
N ALA A 159 -12.41 -25.48 -4.78
CA ALA A 159 -11.82 -26.81 -4.97
C ALA A 159 -11.14 -27.00 -6.34
N VAL A 160 -11.50 -26.19 -7.33
CA VAL A 160 -10.86 -26.20 -8.66
C VAL A 160 -9.68 -25.25 -8.66
N VAL A 161 -9.94 -23.98 -8.33
CA VAL A 161 -8.99 -22.89 -8.50
C VAL A 161 -7.83 -22.96 -7.49
N LEU A 162 -8.09 -23.34 -6.24
CA LEU A 162 -7.06 -23.32 -5.20
C LEU A 162 -6.27 -24.63 -5.09
N LYS A 163 -6.69 -25.68 -5.80
CA LYS A 163 -6.09 -27.00 -5.69
C LYS A 163 -4.63 -27.00 -6.15
N ASP A 164 -4.38 -26.36 -7.29
CA ASP A 164 -3.08 -26.30 -7.94
C ASP A 164 -2.58 -24.84 -8.00
N ALA A 165 -2.84 -24.07 -6.93
CA ALA A 165 -2.42 -22.68 -6.77
C ALA A 165 -1.28 -22.56 -5.75
N ASP A 166 -0.13 -22.07 -6.20
CA ASP A 166 1.06 -21.88 -5.36
C ASP A 166 1.96 -20.76 -5.91
N GLY A 167 3.17 -20.62 -5.34
CA GLY A 167 4.17 -19.65 -5.81
C GLY A 167 5.41 -20.31 -6.42
N ASP A 168 5.29 -21.53 -6.95
CA ASP A 168 6.40 -22.29 -7.53
C ASP A 168 6.40 -22.22 -9.07
N LEU A 169 7.38 -21.49 -9.62
CA LEU A 169 7.56 -21.38 -11.07
C LEU A 169 7.86 -22.74 -11.71
N ALA A 170 8.57 -23.65 -11.03
CA ALA A 170 8.90 -24.95 -11.61
C ALA A 170 7.65 -25.82 -11.78
N HIS A 171 6.67 -25.69 -10.89
CA HIS A 171 5.37 -26.34 -11.04
C HIS A 171 4.61 -25.79 -12.26
N ALA A 172 4.63 -24.47 -12.45
CA ALA A 172 4.05 -23.81 -13.60
C ALA A 172 4.71 -24.23 -14.93
N GLU A 173 6.05 -24.25 -14.99
CA GLU A 173 6.81 -24.69 -16.17
C GLU A 173 6.50 -26.15 -16.52
N LYS A 174 6.43 -27.02 -15.51
CA LYS A 174 6.05 -28.41 -15.69
C LYS A 174 4.64 -28.53 -16.27
N ALA A 175 3.68 -27.76 -15.76
CA ALA A 175 2.31 -27.76 -16.25
C ALA A 175 2.22 -27.37 -17.73
N ILE A 176 2.95 -26.32 -18.15
CA ILE A 176 3.06 -25.94 -19.57
C ILE A 176 3.65 -27.08 -20.41
N SER A 177 4.71 -27.75 -19.95
CA SER A 177 5.32 -28.88 -20.67
C SER A 177 4.39 -30.09 -20.82
N GLU A 178 3.43 -30.25 -19.90
CA GLU A 178 2.37 -31.27 -19.94
C GLU A 178 1.17 -30.84 -20.82
N GLY A 179 1.23 -29.65 -21.43
CA GLY A 179 0.15 -29.11 -22.27
C GLY A 179 -1.01 -28.51 -21.49
N LYS A 180 -0.85 -28.24 -20.19
CA LYS A 180 -1.88 -27.59 -19.35
C LYS A 180 -1.79 -26.07 -19.47
N ARG A 181 -2.88 -25.37 -19.16
CA ARG A 181 -2.88 -23.92 -19.07
C ARG A 181 -2.36 -23.46 -17.72
N VAL A 182 -1.70 -22.30 -17.71
CA VAL A 182 -1.18 -21.68 -16.49
C VAL A 182 -1.71 -20.26 -16.36
N TRP A 183 -2.31 -19.96 -15.21
CA TRP A 183 -2.71 -18.62 -14.82
C TRP A 183 -1.67 -18.01 -13.90
N VAL A 184 -0.97 -16.99 -14.39
CA VAL A 184 0.01 -16.23 -13.61
C VAL A 184 -0.67 -15.01 -13.02
N VAL A 185 -0.63 -14.88 -11.69
CA VAL A 185 -1.29 -13.81 -10.96
C VAL A 185 -0.26 -12.99 -10.19
N TYR A 186 -0.05 -11.78 -10.68
CA TYR A 186 0.73 -10.78 -9.97
C TYR A 186 -0.18 -9.88 -9.14
N GLY A 187 0.09 -9.74 -7.84
CA GLY A 187 -0.67 -8.86 -6.96
C GLY A 187 -0.12 -8.86 -5.55
N HIS A 188 -0.18 -7.72 -4.88
CA HIS A 188 0.30 -7.61 -3.49
C HIS A 188 -0.71 -8.24 -2.52
N ALA A 189 -0.28 -9.20 -1.71
CA ALA A 189 -1.11 -9.81 -0.67
C ALA A 189 -0.48 -9.72 0.72
N GLY A 190 0.84 -9.82 0.81
CA GLY A 190 1.62 -9.80 2.04
C GLY A 190 2.74 -8.76 2.02
N GLN A 191 3.97 -9.22 2.29
CA GLN A 191 5.17 -8.39 2.35
C GLN A 191 6.04 -8.52 1.09
N ASN A 192 5.53 -9.13 0.01
CA ASN A 192 6.26 -9.20 -1.25
C ASN A 192 6.63 -7.76 -1.69
N THR A 193 7.88 -7.49 -2.08
CA THR A 193 8.30 -6.16 -2.56
C THR A 193 8.68 -6.14 -4.03
N SER A 194 8.56 -7.28 -4.73
CA SER A 194 8.87 -7.36 -6.16
C SER A 194 7.96 -6.44 -6.97
N THR A 195 8.49 -5.87 -8.04
CA THR A 195 7.70 -5.17 -9.06
C THR A 195 7.07 -6.15 -10.06
N PRO A 196 6.04 -5.74 -10.84
CA PRO A 196 5.48 -6.60 -11.89
C PRO A 196 6.56 -7.09 -12.86
N LYS A 197 7.45 -6.19 -13.30
CA LYS A 197 8.54 -6.51 -14.23
C LYS A 197 9.50 -7.56 -13.68
N GLU A 198 9.88 -7.45 -12.41
CA GLU A 198 10.77 -8.42 -11.76
C GLU A 198 10.10 -9.80 -11.65
N PHE A 199 8.80 -9.84 -11.36
CA PHE A 199 8.06 -11.10 -11.24
C PHE A 199 7.78 -11.76 -12.59
N PHE A 200 7.37 -10.99 -13.61
CA PHE A 200 7.06 -11.54 -14.92
C PHE A 200 8.32 -11.88 -15.74
N GLY A 201 9.48 -11.31 -15.41
CA GLY A 201 10.77 -11.62 -16.04
C GLY A 201 11.05 -13.12 -16.17
N PRO A 202 11.05 -13.88 -15.05
CA PRO A 202 11.16 -15.35 -15.09
C PRO A 202 9.97 -16.06 -15.77
N ALA A 203 8.75 -15.51 -15.65
CA ALA A 203 7.54 -16.12 -16.22
C ALA A 203 7.52 -16.13 -17.76
N HIS A 204 8.43 -15.40 -18.43
CA HIS A 204 8.65 -15.53 -19.87
C HIS A 204 9.04 -16.96 -20.30
N ALA A 205 9.58 -17.77 -19.38
CA ALA A 205 9.85 -19.19 -19.64
C ALA A 205 8.58 -20.01 -19.94
N LEU A 206 7.40 -19.52 -19.51
CA LEU A 206 6.10 -20.14 -19.78
C LEU A 206 5.62 -19.94 -21.23
N GLY A 207 6.35 -19.15 -22.03
CA GLY A 207 6.05 -18.90 -23.43
C GLY A 207 5.36 -17.56 -23.65
N LYS A 208 4.55 -17.47 -24.70
CA LYS A 208 3.81 -16.25 -25.03
C LYS A 208 2.48 -16.23 -24.29
N PRO A 209 2.08 -15.09 -23.69
CA PRO A 209 0.77 -14.99 -23.07
C PRO A 209 -0.33 -15.12 -24.14
N SER A 210 -1.42 -15.79 -23.76
CA SER A 210 -2.64 -15.95 -24.57
C SER A 210 -3.72 -14.97 -24.12
N LEU A 211 -3.67 -14.49 -22.87
CA LEU A 211 -4.60 -13.48 -22.34
C LEU A 211 -3.89 -12.65 -21.27
N VAL A 212 -4.15 -11.33 -21.27
CA VAL A 212 -3.67 -10.42 -20.22
C VAL A 212 -4.84 -9.58 -19.74
N GLN A 213 -5.19 -9.74 -18.47
CA GLN A 213 -6.28 -9.02 -17.81
C GLN A 213 -5.80 -8.33 -16.54
N ALA A 214 -6.60 -7.36 -16.09
CA ALA A 214 -6.33 -6.59 -14.88
C ALA A 214 -7.51 -6.69 -13.91
N ALA A 215 -7.24 -7.01 -12.64
CA ALA A 215 -8.20 -6.91 -11.56
C ALA A 215 -7.93 -5.63 -10.75
N GLY A 216 -8.56 -4.53 -11.18
CA GLY A 216 -8.25 -3.20 -10.68
C GLY A 216 -6.94 -2.67 -11.27
N SER A 217 -6.24 -1.84 -10.51
CA SER A 217 -4.99 -1.17 -10.94
C SER A 217 -3.72 -1.80 -10.36
N ARG A 218 -3.86 -2.86 -9.56
CA ARG A 218 -2.74 -3.46 -8.79
C ARG A 218 -2.64 -4.98 -8.89
N ILE A 219 -3.49 -5.63 -9.68
CA ILE A 219 -3.43 -7.07 -9.91
C ILE A 219 -3.46 -7.31 -11.42
N THR A 220 -2.50 -8.07 -11.90
CA THR A 220 -2.37 -8.47 -13.30
C THR A 220 -2.49 -9.98 -13.38
N ILE A 221 -3.39 -10.47 -14.23
CA ILE A 221 -3.68 -11.89 -14.43
C ILE A 221 -3.33 -12.22 -15.87
N VAL A 222 -2.49 -13.23 -16.07
CA VAL A 222 -1.98 -13.62 -17.38
C VAL A 222 -2.26 -15.10 -17.60
N LEU A 223 -2.84 -15.46 -18.72
CA LEU A 223 -2.99 -16.85 -19.15
C LEU A 223 -1.86 -17.20 -20.11
N TYR A 224 -1.24 -18.35 -19.87
CA TYR A 224 -0.38 -19.03 -20.82
C TYR A 224 -1.08 -20.33 -21.23
N ASP A 225 -1.50 -20.40 -22.49
CA ASP A 225 -2.17 -21.56 -23.07
C ASP A 225 -1.31 -22.14 -24.22
N PRO A 226 -0.75 -23.36 -24.05
CA PRO A 226 0.05 -24.02 -25.09
C PRO A 226 -0.71 -24.26 -26.40
N ALA A 227 -2.04 -24.33 -26.36
CA ALA A 227 -2.88 -24.57 -27.53
C ALA A 227 -3.25 -23.30 -28.30
N VAL A 228 -3.09 -22.11 -27.69
CA VAL A 228 -3.52 -20.83 -28.26
C VAL A 228 -2.39 -19.80 -28.20
N SER A 229 -1.87 -19.42 -29.36
CA SER A 229 -0.81 -18.43 -29.48
C SER A 229 -1.31 -17.08 -30.02
N TYR A 230 -2.15 -16.36 -29.27
CA TYR A 230 -2.42 -14.94 -29.56
C TYR A 230 -2.67 -14.15 -28.28
N ALA A 231 -1.90 -13.08 -28.06
CA ALA A 231 -2.32 -11.99 -27.17
C ALA A 231 -2.47 -10.70 -27.97
N SER A 232 -3.69 -10.13 -27.96
CA SER A 232 -3.83 -8.68 -28.00
C SER A 232 -3.36 -8.15 -26.66
N CYS A 233 -2.19 -7.51 -26.64
CA CYS A 233 -1.64 -7.02 -25.39
C CYS A 233 -2.41 -5.78 -24.91
N THR A 234 -2.81 -5.77 -23.64
CA THR A 234 -3.39 -4.59 -23.01
C THR A 234 -2.29 -3.55 -22.72
N ILE A 235 -2.67 -2.27 -22.56
CA ILE A 235 -1.73 -1.21 -22.16
C ILE A 235 -1.00 -1.57 -20.86
N LEU A 236 -1.69 -2.24 -19.93
CA LEU A 236 -1.12 -2.70 -18.68
C LEU A 236 -0.05 -3.78 -18.92
N GLY A 237 -0.30 -4.74 -19.82
CA GLY A 237 0.67 -5.77 -20.18
C GLY A 237 1.97 -5.22 -20.79
N LEU A 238 1.88 -4.13 -21.56
CA LEU A 238 3.07 -3.42 -22.07
C LEU A 238 3.82 -2.69 -20.95
N GLN A 239 3.10 -2.00 -20.04
CA GLN A 239 3.71 -1.28 -18.93
C GLN A 239 4.42 -2.20 -17.94
N ASP A 240 3.83 -3.37 -17.68
CA ASP A 240 4.33 -4.38 -16.76
C ASP A 240 5.44 -5.27 -17.37
N GLY A 241 5.80 -5.07 -18.64
CA GLY A 241 6.85 -5.84 -19.31
C GLY A 241 6.47 -7.30 -19.61
N ILE A 242 5.17 -7.57 -19.71
CA ILE A 242 4.58 -8.89 -19.95
C ILE A 242 4.59 -9.20 -21.45
N CYS A 243 4.34 -8.17 -22.27
CA CYS A 243 4.44 -8.25 -23.72
C CYS A 243 5.62 -7.38 -24.17
N GLY A 244 6.70 -8.00 -24.66
CA GLY A 244 7.91 -7.32 -25.11
C GLY A 244 8.89 -8.29 -25.72
#